data_AF-A0A1I0TEQ3-F1
#
_entry.id   AF-A0A1I0TEQ3-F1
#
_cell.length_a   1.000
_cell.length_b   1.000
_cell.length_c   1.000
_cell.angle_alpha   90.00
_cell.angle_beta   90.00
_cell.angle_gamma   90.00
#
_symmetry.space_group_name_H-M   'P 1'
#
loop_
_entity.id
_entity.type
_entity.pdbx_description
1 polymer ?
#
loop_
_entity_poly.entity_id
_entity_poly.type
_entity_poly.pdbx_seq_one_letter_code
_entity_poly.pdbx_strand_id
1 'polypeptide(L)'
;MNTEQNSPKYKYEIAIKARNFHYDNFSKWSTYFYVAIGAIFIGYCTVSTEGYKDNDKEFLKIGLLLLGYSCSILWHMSNKGYYFWALNFIKIINYYEKKISGDDNNERVYSILAYKEQNIDVLFPNHAANYSTSKISLVFSYIISFSWGILFFYKILAILPTSSICIAIGCCIFLNPLIIAIISIIGKYCLESKVQQMSYIEN
;
A
#
# COMPACT_ATOMS: atom_id res chain seq x y z
N MET A 1 -3.98 22.94 33.24
CA MET A 1 -3.55 22.54 31.89
C MET A 1 -2.70 23.68 31.35
N ASN A 2 -1.39 23.48 31.12
CA ASN A 2 -0.47 24.57 30.77
C ASN A 2 -0.90 25.25 29.46
N THR A 3 -1.00 26.58 29.48
CA THR A 3 -1.45 27.41 28.34
C THR A 3 -0.61 27.22 27.07
N GLU A 4 0.67 26.86 27.20
CA GLU A 4 1.56 26.55 26.07
C GLU A 4 1.15 25.29 25.28
N GLN A 5 0.67 24.26 25.97
CA GLN A 5 0.27 22.98 25.34
C GLN A 5 -1.01 23.08 24.50
N ASN A 6 -1.77 24.17 24.67
CA ASN A 6 -2.97 24.44 23.87
C ASN A 6 -2.72 25.38 22.68
N SER A 7 -1.50 25.90 22.52
CA SER A 7 -1.18 26.79 21.40
C SER A 7 -1.27 26.04 20.04
N PRO A 8 -1.80 26.68 18.98
CA PRO A 8 -1.83 26.09 17.63
C PRO A 8 -0.45 25.66 17.13
N LYS A 9 0.60 26.42 17.49
CA LYS A 9 2.00 26.11 17.17
C LYS A 9 2.48 24.81 17.80
N TYR A 10 2.20 24.60 19.09
CA TYR A 10 2.55 23.34 19.77
C TYR A 10 1.84 22.13 19.14
N LYS A 11 0.54 22.26 18.81
CA LYS A 11 -0.23 21.18 18.16
C LYS A 11 0.27 20.88 16.74
N TYR A 12 0.68 21.91 15.99
CA TYR A 12 1.34 21.76 14.70
C TYR A 12 2.66 20.97 14.83
N GLU A 13 3.52 21.32 15.79
CA GLU A 13 4.78 20.62 16.02
C GLU A 13 4.58 19.15 16.40
N ILE A 14 3.56 18.84 17.22
CA ILE A 14 3.18 17.45 17.52
C ILE A 14 2.73 16.72 16.26
N ALA A 15 1.89 17.34 15.43
CA ALA A 15 1.39 16.73 14.19
C ALA A 15 2.54 16.40 13.23
N ILE A 16 3.53 17.29 13.10
CA ILE A 16 4.74 17.05 12.29
C ILE A 16 5.57 15.89 12.86
N LYS A 17 5.80 15.88 14.18
CA LYS A 17 6.54 14.78 14.85
C LYS A 17 5.84 13.43 14.65
N ALA A 18 4.52 13.39 14.82
CA ALA A 18 3.72 12.19 14.60
C ALA A 18 3.80 11.72 13.14
N ARG A 19 3.67 12.63 12.17
CA ARG A 19 3.81 12.32 10.74
C ARG A 19 5.17 11.68 10.44
N ASN A 20 6.27 12.28 10.90
CA ASN A 20 7.61 11.78 10.63
C ASN A 20 7.84 10.42 11.27
N PHE A 21 7.39 10.22 12.51
CA PHE A 21 7.42 8.91 13.16
C PHE A 21 6.64 7.85 12.36
N HIS A 22 5.44 8.16 11.89
CA HIS A 22 4.66 7.25 11.05
C HIS A 22 5.32 6.95 9.71
N TYR A 23 5.92 7.97 9.08
CA TYR A 23 6.65 7.83 7.82
C TYR A 23 7.84 6.86 7.95
N ASP A 24 8.68 7.07 8.97
CA ASP A 24 9.87 6.26 9.21
C ASP A 24 9.51 4.80 9.52
N ASN A 25 8.47 4.58 10.32
CA ASN A 25 7.99 3.23 10.63
C ASN A 25 7.37 2.55 9.41
N PHE A 26 6.58 3.27 8.62
CA PHE A 26 6.00 2.71 7.40
C PHE A 26 7.08 2.29 6.41
N SER A 27 8.13 3.10 6.23
CA SER A 27 9.27 2.75 5.37
C SER A 27 9.91 1.42 5.80
N LYS A 28 10.17 1.24 7.11
CA LYS A 28 10.71 0.00 7.69
C LYS A 28 9.78 -1.20 7.47
N TRP A 29 8.49 -1.04 7.72
CA TRP A 29 7.50 -2.11 7.51
C TRP A 29 7.38 -2.49 6.04
N SER A 30 7.44 -1.51 5.14
CA SER A 30 7.44 -1.75 3.70
C SER A 30 8.64 -2.61 3.29
N THR A 31 9.84 -2.34 3.84
CA THR A 31 11.03 -3.18 3.62
C THR A 31 10.80 -4.64 4.04
N TYR A 32 10.12 -4.90 5.15
CA TYR A 32 9.80 -6.28 5.56
C TYR A 32 8.94 -7.01 4.52
N PHE A 33 7.94 -6.35 3.96
CA PHE A 33 7.13 -6.93 2.89
C PHE A 33 7.97 -7.21 1.63
N TYR A 34 8.82 -6.28 1.22
CA TYR A 34 9.72 -6.47 0.07
C TYR A 34 10.64 -7.69 0.25
N VAL A 35 11.30 -7.78 1.40
CA VAL A 35 12.20 -8.89 1.72
C VAL A 35 11.45 -10.21 1.78
N ALA A 36 10.28 -10.25 2.43
CA ALA A 36 9.47 -11.46 2.52
C ALA A 36 9.00 -11.93 1.14
N ILE A 37 8.41 -11.04 0.33
CA ILE A 37 7.94 -11.37 -1.03
C ILE A 37 9.10 -11.86 -1.90
N GLY A 38 10.27 -11.20 -1.82
CA GLY A 38 11.47 -11.59 -2.55
C GLY A 38 12.00 -12.97 -2.14
N ALA A 39 12.09 -13.24 -0.84
CA ALA A 39 12.53 -14.53 -0.32
C ALA A 39 11.59 -15.67 -0.72
N ILE A 40 10.28 -15.44 -0.66
CA ILE A 40 9.26 -16.41 -1.09
C ILE A 40 9.39 -16.69 -2.60
N PHE A 41 9.62 -15.65 -3.41
CA PHE A 41 9.83 -15.81 -4.85
C PHE A 41 11.06 -16.68 -5.15
N ILE A 42 12.20 -16.42 -4.49
CA ILE A 42 13.41 -17.23 -4.65
C ILE A 42 13.16 -18.68 -4.22
N GLY A 43 12.46 -18.89 -3.10
CA GLY A 43 12.06 -20.22 -2.66
C GLY A 43 11.22 -20.94 -3.70
N TYR A 44 10.23 -20.26 -4.29
CA TYR A 44 9.39 -20.81 -5.35
C TYR A 44 10.21 -21.17 -6.60
N CYS A 45 11.12 -20.30 -7.05
CA CYS A 45 12.00 -20.58 -8.18
C CYS A 45 12.89 -21.80 -7.92
N THR A 46 13.47 -21.91 -6.71
CA THR A 46 14.37 -23.01 -6.32
C THR A 46 13.64 -24.36 -6.34
N VAL A 47 12.45 -24.44 -5.75
CA VAL A 47 11.64 -25.67 -5.76
C VAL A 47 11.14 -26.01 -7.17
N SER A 48 11.03 -25.01 -8.06
CA SER A 48 10.56 -25.20 -9.43
C SER A 48 11.65 -25.70 -10.40
N THR A 49 12.93 -25.44 -10.13
CA THR A 49 14.04 -25.85 -11.00
C THR A 49 14.58 -27.25 -10.71
N GLU A 50 14.37 -27.79 -9.52
CA GLU A 50 14.75 -29.15 -9.17
C GLU A 50 13.82 -30.17 -9.86
N GLY A 51 14.24 -30.70 -11.01
CA GLY A 51 13.46 -31.43 -12.02
C GLY A 51 12.83 -32.79 -11.64
N TYR A 52 12.41 -33.03 -10.40
CA TYR A 52 11.67 -34.23 -10.00
C TYR A 52 10.21 -33.92 -9.66
N LYS A 53 9.28 -34.64 -10.31
CA LYS A 53 7.84 -34.61 -10.05
C LYS A 53 7.51 -35.44 -8.80
N ASP A 54 7.80 -34.87 -7.64
CA ASP A 54 7.36 -35.41 -6.35
C ASP A 54 6.09 -34.69 -5.88
N ASN A 55 5.11 -35.43 -5.39
CA ASN A 55 3.84 -34.88 -4.90
C ASN A 55 4.07 -33.89 -3.76
N ASP A 56 5.07 -34.13 -2.90
CA ASP A 56 5.41 -33.26 -1.79
C ASP A 56 5.95 -31.90 -2.26
N LYS A 57 6.74 -31.89 -3.35
CA LYS A 57 7.24 -30.64 -3.95
C LYS A 57 6.11 -29.83 -4.61
N GLU A 58 5.13 -30.49 -5.21
CA GLU A 58 3.97 -29.82 -5.80
C GLU A 58 3.12 -29.13 -4.74
N PHE A 59 2.90 -29.80 -3.59
CA PHE A 59 2.24 -29.17 -2.43
C PHE A 59 3.02 -27.96 -1.92
N LEU A 60 4.34 -28.08 -1.80
CA LEU A 60 5.22 -26.99 -1.37
C LEU A 60 5.15 -25.77 -2.32
N LYS A 61 5.12 -26.00 -3.64
CA LYS A 61 4.96 -24.93 -4.64
C LYS A 61 3.66 -24.17 -4.46
N ILE A 62 2.54 -24.89 -4.26
CA ILE A 62 1.24 -24.27 -4.02
C ILE A 62 1.27 -23.45 -2.72
N GLY A 63 1.87 -24.00 -1.66
CA GLY A 63 2.05 -23.30 -0.39
C GLY A 63 2.83 -21.98 -0.54
N LEU A 64 3.94 -22.01 -1.28
CA LEU A 64 4.75 -20.81 -1.55
C LEU A 64 4.00 -19.77 -2.41
N LEU A 65 3.25 -20.21 -3.42
CA LEU A 65 2.41 -19.31 -4.23
C LEU A 65 1.30 -18.65 -3.39
N LEU A 66 0.64 -19.42 -2.52
CA LEU A 66 -0.39 -18.90 -1.62
C LEU A 66 0.19 -17.90 -0.62
N LEU A 67 1.36 -18.21 -0.05
CA LEU A 67 2.06 -17.34 0.88
C LEU A 67 2.49 -16.03 0.20
N GLY A 68 3.09 -16.11 -0.98
CA GLY A 68 3.50 -14.95 -1.77
C GLY A 68 2.32 -14.06 -2.15
N TYR A 69 1.22 -14.66 -2.60
CA TYR A 69 -0.01 -13.93 -2.88
C TYR A 69 -0.59 -13.25 -1.64
N SER A 70 -0.66 -13.96 -0.51
CA SER A 70 -1.14 -13.41 0.76
C SER A 70 -0.27 -12.24 1.26
N CYS A 71 1.05 -12.40 1.25
CA CYS A 71 2.00 -11.34 1.63
C CYS A 71 1.86 -10.12 0.71
N SER A 72 1.69 -10.32 -0.59
CA SER A 72 1.51 -9.21 -1.54
C SER A 72 0.21 -8.43 -1.32
N ILE A 73 -0.91 -9.10 -1.04
CA ILE A 73 -2.19 -8.45 -0.72
C ILE A 73 -2.08 -7.64 0.58
N LEU A 74 -1.47 -8.22 1.62
CA LEU A 74 -1.24 -7.51 2.89
C LEU A 74 -0.36 -6.27 2.69
N TRP A 75 0.66 -6.38 1.83
CA TRP A 75 1.49 -5.23 1.48
C TRP A 75 0.69 -4.15 0.72
N HIS A 76 -0.19 -4.54 -0.21
CA HIS A 76 -1.07 -3.60 -0.89
C HIS A 76 -2.03 -2.89 0.08
N MET A 77 -2.62 -3.62 1.03
CA MET A 77 -3.46 -3.06 2.08
C MET A 77 -2.68 -2.09 2.98
N SER A 78 -1.44 -2.44 3.34
CA SER A 78 -0.55 -1.57 4.11
C SER A 78 -0.29 -0.24 3.39
N ASN A 79 0.01 -0.28 2.08
CA ASN A 79 0.15 0.92 1.26
C ASN A 79 -1.13 1.76 1.22
N LYS A 80 -2.30 1.11 1.15
CA LYS A 80 -3.61 1.80 1.11
C LYS A 80 -3.92 2.49 2.43
N GLY A 81 -3.64 1.84 3.56
CA GLY A 81 -3.73 2.42 4.88
C GLY A 81 -2.79 3.62 5.05
N TYR A 82 -1.53 3.48 4.64
CA TYR A 82 -0.56 4.58 4.69
C TYR A 82 -0.98 5.78 3.85
N TYR A 83 -1.49 5.56 2.63
CA TYR A 83 -1.99 6.66 1.80
C TYR A 83 -3.16 7.41 2.46
N PHE A 84 -4.10 6.69 3.07
CA PHE A 84 -5.19 7.29 3.84
C PHE A 84 -4.68 8.14 5.00
N TRP A 85 -3.75 7.60 5.80
CA TRP A 85 -3.12 8.32 6.90
C TRP A 85 -2.34 9.55 6.43
N ALA A 86 -1.58 9.44 5.34
CA ALA A 86 -0.84 10.56 4.76
C ALA A 86 -1.76 11.71 4.36
N LEU A 87 -2.91 11.41 3.73
CA LEU A 87 -3.92 12.43 3.39
C LEU A 87 -4.51 13.09 4.64
N ASN A 88 -4.79 12.33 5.70
CA ASN A 88 -5.29 12.88 6.95
C ASN A 88 -4.26 13.76 7.65
N PHE A 89 -2.98 13.36 7.67
CA PHE A 89 -1.91 14.20 8.21
C PHE A 89 -1.79 15.53 7.45
N ILE A 90 -1.86 15.51 6.11
CA ILE A 90 -1.86 16.75 5.31
C ILE A 90 -3.04 17.65 5.71
N LYS A 91 -4.24 17.11 5.90
CA LYS A 91 -5.41 17.89 6.35
C LYS A 91 -5.21 18.50 7.74
N ILE A 92 -4.71 17.73 8.69
CA ILE A 92 -4.44 18.19 10.06
C ILE A 92 -3.39 19.30 10.06
N ILE A 93 -2.32 19.12 9.28
CA ILE A 93 -1.27 20.12 9.17
C ILE A 93 -1.82 21.41 8.55
N ASN A 94 -2.51 21.33 7.42
CA ASN A 94 -3.12 22.50 6.76
C ASN A 94 -4.08 23.26 7.71
N TYR A 95 -4.83 22.53 8.55
CA TYR A 95 -5.71 23.14 9.55
C TYR A 95 -4.93 23.98 10.57
N TYR A 96 -3.84 23.46 11.11
CA TYR A 96 -3.03 24.19 12.09
C TYR A 96 -2.23 25.32 11.43
N GLU A 97 -1.72 25.14 10.22
CA GLU A 97 -1.06 26.22 9.46
C GLU A 97 -2.02 27.40 9.24
N LYS A 98 -3.26 27.14 8.82
CA LYS A 98 -4.28 28.18 8.67
C LYS A 98 -4.58 28.91 9.98
N LYS A 99 -4.53 28.21 11.11
CA LYS A 99 -4.71 28.82 12.44
C LYS A 99 -3.53 29.68 12.89
N ILE A 100 -2.31 29.39 12.41
CA ILE A 100 -1.10 30.11 12.80
C ILE A 100 -0.86 31.32 11.90
N SER A 101 -0.86 31.12 10.57
CA SER A 101 -0.52 32.14 9.57
C SER A 101 -1.73 32.89 9.00
N GLY A 102 -2.95 32.56 9.43
CA GLY A 102 -4.16 33.16 8.90
C GLY A 102 -4.48 32.73 7.47
N ASP A 103 -5.20 33.59 6.72
CA ASP A 103 -5.63 33.29 5.34
C ASP A 103 -4.58 33.63 4.28
N ASP A 104 -3.39 34.11 4.68
CA ASP A 104 -2.29 34.28 3.75
C ASP A 104 -1.74 32.91 3.34
N ASN A 105 -1.96 32.56 2.07
CA ASN A 105 -1.49 31.30 1.49
C ASN A 105 0.02 31.31 1.23
N ASN A 106 0.71 32.45 1.27
CA ASN A 106 2.14 32.53 0.96
C ASN A 106 3.06 32.10 2.12
N GLU A 107 2.54 32.01 3.35
CA GLU A 107 3.31 31.62 4.53
C GLU A 107 3.15 30.15 4.94
N ARG A 108 2.31 29.37 4.24
CA ARG A 108 2.05 27.97 4.59
C ARG A 108 3.15 27.06 4.02
N VAL A 109 3.74 26.19 4.82
CA VAL A 109 4.91 25.38 4.42
C VAL A 109 4.54 24.46 3.25
N TYR A 110 3.35 23.88 3.28
CA TYR A 110 2.87 23.00 2.20
C TYR A 110 2.50 23.75 0.92
N SER A 111 2.08 25.02 0.98
CA SER A 111 1.82 25.81 -0.22
C SER A 111 3.09 26.33 -0.88
N ILE A 112 4.17 26.52 -0.11
CA ILE A 112 5.51 26.83 -0.63
C ILE A 112 6.08 25.63 -1.39
N LEU A 113 5.86 24.41 -0.89
CA LEU A 113 6.32 23.17 -1.53
C LEU A 113 5.43 22.74 -2.72
N ALA A 114 4.23 23.29 -2.84
CA ALA A 114 3.37 23.02 -3.99
C ALA A 114 3.94 23.72 -5.23
N TYR A 115 4.66 22.96 -6.06
CA TYR A 115 5.11 23.42 -7.36
C TYR A 115 3.90 23.90 -8.18
N LYS A 116 3.88 25.19 -8.54
CA LYS A 116 2.70 25.86 -9.13
C LYS A 116 2.61 25.73 -10.66
N GLU A 117 3.64 25.24 -11.32
CA GLU A 117 3.63 25.08 -12.78
C GLU A 117 2.91 23.80 -13.19
N GLN A 118 1.82 23.97 -13.95
CA GLN A 118 0.91 22.89 -14.38
C GLN A 118 1.32 22.26 -15.72
N ASN A 119 2.26 22.86 -16.45
CA ASN A 119 2.72 22.39 -17.77
C ASN A 119 4.06 21.68 -17.62
N ILE A 120 4.04 20.48 -17.04
CA ILE A 120 5.17 19.58 -17.12
C ILE A 120 4.91 18.67 -18.31
N ASP A 121 5.81 18.72 -19.29
CA ASP A 121 5.77 17.82 -20.43
C ASP A 121 6.18 16.41 -20.00
N VAL A 122 5.18 15.57 -19.74
CA VAL A 122 5.32 14.24 -19.13
C VAL A 122 5.92 13.21 -20.10
N LEU A 123 6.04 13.56 -21.39
CA LEU A 123 6.52 12.66 -22.43
C LEU A 123 8.04 12.50 -22.44
N PHE A 124 8.78 13.45 -21.86
CA PHE A 124 10.24 13.42 -21.89
C PHE A 124 10.82 12.78 -20.61
N PRO A 125 11.65 11.72 -20.70
CA PRO A 125 12.18 11.00 -19.54
C PRO A 125 12.97 11.85 -18.54
N ASN A 126 13.55 12.96 -19.00
CA ASN A 126 14.42 13.81 -18.18
C ASN A 126 13.68 15.00 -17.53
N HIS A 127 12.36 15.10 -17.68
CA HIS A 127 11.58 16.19 -17.09
C HIS A 127 10.96 15.77 -15.75
N ALA A 128 10.98 16.69 -14.78
CA ALA A 128 10.40 16.46 -13.46
C ALA A 128 8.87 16.50 -13.52
N ALA A 129 8.18 15.46 -13.06
CA ALA A 129 6.73 15.37 -13.06
C ALA A 129 6.13 15.28 -11.65
N ASN A 130 4.91 15.82 -11.49
CA ASN A 130 4.19 15.82 -10.22
C ASN A 130 3.51 14.46 -9.94
N TYR A 131 4.32 13.41 -9.80
CA TYR A 131 3.84 12.11 -9.39
C TYR A 131 3.81 11.99 -7.87
N SER A 132 2.66 11.59 -7.34
CA SER A 132 2.57 11.20 -5.93
C SER A 132 3.24 9.85 -5.73
N THR A 133 4.36 9.85 -5.01
CA THR A 133 5.10 8.63 -4.63
C THR A 133 4.20 7.60 -3.94
N SER A 134 3.28 8.03 -3.09
CA SER A 134 2.30 7.16 -2.43
C SER A 134 1.32 6.50 -3.43
N LYS A 135 0.90 7.22 -4.48
CA LYS A 135 0.05 6.63 -5.55
C LYS A 135 0.84 5.63 -6.39
N ILE A 136 2.10 5.92 -6.69
CA ILE A 136 2.99 4.96 -7.38
C ILE A 136 3.13 3.68 -6.56
N SER A 137 3.41 3.79 -5.25
CA SER A 137 3.54 2.63 -4.35
C SER A 137 2.25 1.79 -4.28
N LEU A 138 1.09 2.45 -4.33
CA LEU A 138 -0.22 1.77 -4.40
C LEU A 138 -0.38 0.95 -5.68
N VAL A 139 -0.11 1.57 -6.83
CA VAL A 139 -0.19 0.88 -8.13
C VAL A 139 0.83 -0.25 -8.18
N PHE A 140 2.06 -0.01 -7.69
CA PHE A 140 3.11 -1.02 -7.69
C PHE A 140 2.75 -2.24 -6.83
N SER A 141 2.32 -2.03 -5.59
CA SER A 141 1.87 -3.13 -4.72
C SER A 141 0.65 -3.87 -5.28
N TYR A 142 -0.24 -3.17 -5.99
CA TYR A 142 -1.35 -3.79 -6.71
C TYR A 142 -0.85 -4.69 -7.85
N ILE A 143 0.07 -4.20 -8.69
CA ILE A 143 0.66 -4.98 -9.79
C ILE A 143 1.33 -6.25 -9.26
N ILE A 144 2.13 -6.13 -8.20
CA ILE A 144 2.78 -7.30 -7.59
C ILE A 144 1.74 -8.30 -7.06
N SER A 145 0.71 -7.81 -6.37
CA SER A 145 -0.38 -8.69 -5.90
C SER A 145 -1.10 -9.39 -7.03
N PHE A 146 -1.36 -8.65 -8.12
CA PHE A 146 -2.00 -9.19 -9.30
C PHE A 146 -1.13 -10.25 -9.97
N SER A 147 0.18 -10.02 -10.13
CA SER A 147 1.12 -11.00 -10.68
C SER A 147 1.19 -12.29 -9.85
N TRP A 148 1.27 -12.18 -8.52
CA TRP A 148 1.22 -13.35 -7.64
C TRP A 148 -0.09 -14.11 -7.75
N GLY A 149 -1.22 -13.39 -7.81
CA GLY A 149 -2.53 -14.00 -8.00
C GLY A 149 -2.61 -14.78 -9.32
N ILE A 150 -2.08 -14.24 -10.44
CA ILE A 150 -2.03 -14.97 -11.72
C ILE A 150 -1.25 -16.28 -11.56
N LEU A 151 -0.07 -16.24 -10.94
CA LEU A 151 0.75 -17.45 -10.75
C LEU A 151 0.03 -18.49 -9.88
N PHE A 152 -0.59 -18.04 -8.79
CA PHE A 152 -1.36 -18.90 -7.89
C PHE A 152 -2.57 -19.54 -8.58
N PHE A 153 -3.44 -18.75 -9.21
CA PHE A 153 -4.63 -19.27 -9.88
C PHE A 153 -4.29 -20.12 -11.09
N TYR A 154 -3.25 -19.78 -11.86
CA TYR A 154 -2.78 -20.62 -12.94
C TYR A 154 -2.40 -22.03 -12.43
N LYS A 155 -1.69 -22.10 -11.30
CA LYS A 155 -1.31 -23.37 -10.69
C LYS A 155 -2.51 -24.17 -10.19
N ILE A 156 -3.49 -23.52 -9.55
CA ILE A 156 -4.72 -24.16 -9.07
C ILE A 156 -5.56 -24.68 -10.24
N LEU A 157 -5.74 -23.88 -11.29
CA LEU A 157 -6.53 -24.27 -12.46
C LEU A 157 -5.87 -25.38 -13.28
N ALA A 158 -4.54 -25.47 -13.28
CA ALA A 158 -3.80 -26.57 -13.90
C ALA A 158 -4.05 -27.93 -13.22
N ILE A 159 -4.56 -27.95 -11.98
CA ILE A 159 -4.95 -29.20 -11.29
C ILE A 159 -6.35 -29.63 -11.72
N LEU A 160 -7.21 -28.69 -12.13
CA LEU A 160 -8.55 -28.99 -12.59
C LEU A 160 -8.49 -29.53 -14.03
N PRO A 161 -9.29 -30.56 -14.38
CA PRO A 161 -9.33 -31.17 -15.72
C PRO A 161 -10.07 -30.27 -16.74
N THR A 162 -9.74 -28.99 -16.78
CA THR A 162 -10.41 -27.99 -17.62
C THR A 162 -9.81 -28.03 -19.02
N SER A 163 -10.61 -28.41 -20.02
CA SER A 163 -10.16 -28.63 -21.40
C SER A 163 -9.72 -27.38 -22.15
N SER A 164 -9.95 -26.18 -21.59
CA SER A 164 -9.75 -24.90 -22.28
C SER A 164 -8.87 -23.95 -21.46
N ILE A 165 -7.59 -23.85 -21.84
CA ILE A 165 -6.61 -22.92 -21.26
C ILE A 165 -7.11 -21.47 -21.29
N CYS A 166 -7.82 -21.07 -22.35
CA CYS A 166 -8.38 -19.71 -22.49
C CYS A 166 -9.40 -19.37 -21.40
N ILE A 167 -10.24 -20.35 -21.01
CA ILE A 167 -11.23 -20.15 -19.93
C ILE A 167 -10.50 -20.00 -18.59
N ALA A 168 -9.47 -20.81 -18.36
CA ALA A 168 -8.67 -20.74 -17.14
C ALA A 168 -7.98 -19.37 -16.99
N ILE A 169 -7.33 -18.87 -18.05
CA ILE A 169 -6.69 -17.54 -18.04
C ILE A 169 -7.72 -16.43 -17.84
N GLY A 170 -8.88 -16.52 -18.51
CA GLY A 170 -9.98 -15.58 -18.31
C GLY A 170 -10.44 -15.53 -16.85
N CYS A 171 -10.66 -16.69 -16.24
CA CYS A 171 -11.03 -16.79 -14.82
C CYS A 171 -9.97 -16.16 -13.90
N CYS A 172 -8.67 -16.37 -14.14
CA CYS A 172 -7.60 -15.74 -13.35
C CYS A 172 -7.68 -14.21 -13.36
N ILE A 173 -7.95 -13.61 -14.52
CA ILE A 173 -7.99 -12.15 -14.70
C ILE A 173 -9.19 -11.54 -13.97
N PHE A 174 -10.33 -12.23 -13.92
CA PHE A 174 -11.54 -11.74 -13.24
C PHE A 174 -11.58 -12.06 -11.74
N LEU A 175 -11.14 -13.25 -11.33
CA LEU A 175 -11.18 -13.70 -9.94
C LEU A 175 -10.19 -12.94 -9.06
N ASN A 176 -9.01 -12.61 -9.59
CA ASN A 176 -7.94 -11.99 -8.83
C ASN A 176 -8.30 -10.58 -8.30
N PRO A 177 -8.76 -9.63 -9.14
CA PRO A 177 -9.24 -8.33 -8.65
C PRO A 177 -10.42 -8.46 -7.69
N LEU A 178 -11.33 -9.41 -7.93
CA LEU A 178 -12.47 -9.66 -7.04
C LEU A 178 -12.00 -10.10 -5.65
N ILE A 179 -11.03 -11.01 -5.56
CA ILE A 179 -10.48 -11.48 -4.29
C ILE A 179 -9.73 -10.36 -3.57
N ILE A 180 -8.92 -9.57 -4.28
CA ILE A 180 -8.26 -8.38 -3.69
C ILE A 180 -9.31 -7.40 -3.14
N ALA A 181 -10.41 -7.19 -3.85
CA ALA A 181 -11.50 -6.33 -3.41
C ALA A 181 -12.22 -6.89 -2.17
N ILE A 182 -12.56 -8.18 -2.16
CA ILE A 182 -13.19 -8.85 -1.02
C ILE A 182 -12.29 -8.79 0.21
N ILE A 183 -11.00 -9.12 0.08
CA ILE A 183 -10.04 -9.05 1.19
C ILE A 183 -9.89 -7.61 1.69
N SER A 184 -9.91 -6.62 0.79
CA SER A 184 -9.89 -5.21 1.18
C SER A 184 -11.14 -4.80 1.98
N ILE A 185 -12.31 -5.32 1.62
CA ILE A 185 -13.57 -5.08 2.35
C ILE A 185 -13.52 -5.76 3.72
N ILE A 186 -13.15 -7.03 3.79
CA ILE A 186 -13.02 -7.77 5.05
C ILE A 186 -11.98 -7.09 5.96
N GLY A 187 -10.85 -6.69 5.39
CA GLY A 187 -9.79 -5.96 6.07
C GLY A 187 -10.28 -4.65 6.67
N LYS A 188 -11.21 -3.94 6.01
CA LYS A 188 -11.84 -2.75 6.59
C LYS A 188 -12.54 -3.07 7.92
N TYR A 189 -13.20 -4.21 8.05
CA TYR A 189 -13.92 -4.59 9.28
C TYR A 189 -13.03 -5.22 10.34
N CYS A 190 -12.04 -6.02 9.94
CA CYS A 190 -11.20 -6.78 10.87
C CYS A 190 -9.95 -6.01 11.33
N LEU A 191 -9.39 -5.16 10.46
CA LEU A 191 -8.12 -4.46 10.66
C LEU A 191 -8.30 -2.94 10.77
N GLU A 192 -9.51 -2.47 11.09
CA GLU A 192 -9.76 -1.05 11.26
C GLU A 192 -8.87 -0.45 12.35
N SER A 193 -8.26 0.69 12.05
CA SER A 193 -7.45 1.40 13.04
C SER A 193 -8.35 1.97 14.12
N LYS A 194 -8.08 1.60 15.39
CA LYS A 194 -8.82 2.12 16.56
C LYS A 194 -8.68 3.63 16.79
N VAL A 195 -7.86 4.34 16.02
CA VAL A 195 -7.69 5.79 16.21
C VAL A 195 -8.95 6.58 15.88
N GLN A 196 -9.81 6.09 14.98
CA GLN A 196 -11.12 6.71 14.74
C GLN A 196 -12.08 6.59 15.93
N GLN A 197 -11.85 5.66 16.87
CA GLN A 197 -12.68 5.54 18.08
C GLN A 197 -12.37 6.64 19.11
N MET A 198 -11.19 7.26 19.06
CA MET A 198 -10.84 8.33 19.99
C MET A 198 -11.60 9.65 19.72
N SER A 199 -11.99 9.92 18.47
CA SER A 199 -12.80 11.12 18.16
C SER A 199 -14.25 11.03 18.64
N TYR A 200 -14.72 9.84 19.04
CA TYR A 200 -16.08 9.65 19.58
C TYR A 200 -16.14 9.63 21.11
N ILE A 201 -15.00 9.61 21.80
CA ILE A 201 -14.95 9.61 23.27
C ILE A 201 -14.94 11.05 23.84
N GLU A 202 -14.86 12.07 22.98
CA GLU A 202 -14.81 13.49 23.39
C GLU A 202 -16.05 14.33 22.96
N ASN A 203 -17.21 13.71 22.81
CA ASN A 203 -18.50 14.43 22.73
C ASN A 203 -19.39 14.11 23.93
#